data_AF-A0A8J4BS41-F1
#
_entry.id   AF-A0A8J4BS41-F1
#
_cell.length_a   1.000
_cell.length_b   1.000
_cell.length_c   1.000
_cell.angle_alpha   90.00
_cell.angle_beta   90.00
_cell.angle_gamma   90.00
#
_symmetry.space_group_name_H-M   'P 1'
#
loop_
_entity.id
_entity.type
_entity.pdbx_description
1 polymer ?
#
loop_
_entity_poly.entity_id
_entity_poly.type
_entity_poly.pdbx_seq_one_letter_code
_entity_poly.pdbx_strand_id
1 'polypeptide(L)'
;MDSNAMFHDTVKGAATSVAGLTAALAALTLLVRSGAPTNYTRQLAFVALQGEGFDYMGSKRLLYEMSLNSSYVQGLRMESIDQVVEVGPIGAAWNAGDNSSTFYLHSQRNPPGKYGDVDALVDAAKQAADGTQARVLTASPANPGLPPSSLASFLRVNPSISGLVLTDFDTSFKGPYYQSEYDDGLNAFQQMVEAITDAALVLARMLHSLAMPSGSSDLALNRTEAAAVAQALASCTLTDSPGLNCPEASALINPETRMYEDGTTSTAIFAYPGVMSFVSILPKRSSNKPQVPSFIFNYLGNLTAVPPRNTSAICSGDCEASLTCIGWRYDSTDNSGWRTMSTIRPAGRSIKALGD
;
A
#
# COMPACT_ATOMS: atom_id res chain seq x y z
N MET A 1 -2.13 -4.32 -4.24
CA MET A 1 -1.18 -3.65 -5.17
C MET A 1 -1.39 -4.11 -6.61
N ASP A 2 -1.83 -5.35 -6.80
CA ASP A 2 -2.11 -5.95 -8.09
C ASP A 2 -3.60 -5.98 -8.45
N SER A 3 -3.87 -6.19 -9.74
CA SER A 3 -5.18 -6.42 -10.33
C SER A 3 -5.04 -7.43 -11.47
N ASN A 4 -6.13 -7.73 -12.15
CA ASN A 4 -6.25 -8.68 -13.23
C ASN A 4 -7.29 -8.20 -14.23
N ALA A 5 -7.27 -8.76 -15.44
CA ALA A 5 -8.24 -8.54 -16.49
C ALA A 5 -8.17 -9.72 -17.46
N MET A 6 -9.09 -9.77 -18.44
CA MET A 6 -9.04 -10.78 -19.49
C MET A 6 -7.74 -10.70 -20.31
N PHE A 7 -7.28 -9.50 -20.60
CA PHE A 7 -6.00 -9.24 -21.26
C PHE A 7 -5.03 -8.68 -20.24
N HIS A 8 -3.91 -9.37 -20.01
CA HIS A 8 -2.98 -8.91 -19.00
C HIS A 8 -2.52 -7.49 -19.30
N ASP A 9 -2.21 -7.14 -20.57
CA ASP A 9 -1.66 -5.85 -21.01
C ASP A 9 -2.57 -4.62 -20.84
N THR A 10 -3.82 -4.81 -20.44
CA THR A 10 -4.75 -3.71 -20.14
C THR A 10 -5.04 -3.53 -18.65
N VAL A 11 -4.37 -4.29 -17.77
CA VAL A 11 -4.64 -4.25 -16.32
C VAL A 11 -4.15 -2.95 -15.67
N LYS A 12 -5.12 -2.14 -15.22
CA LYS A 12 -4.90 -0.91 -14.44
C LYS A 12 -5.28 -1.08 -12.98
N GLY A 13 -6.49 -1.57 -12.69
CA GLY A 13 -6.97 -1.78 -11.33
C GLY A 13 -7.09 -0.49 -10.52
N ALA A 14 -7.46 0.61 -11.20
CA ALA A 14 -7.42 1.97 -10.67
C ALA A 14 -8.23 2.10 -9.37
N ALA A 15 -9.51 1.75 -9.40
CA ALA A 15 -10.39 1.85 -8.24
C ALA A 15 -10.24 0.67 -7.27
N THR A 16 -10.00 -0.54 -7.79
CA THR A 16 -10.07 -1.76 -6.96
C THR A 16 -8.81 -2.03 -6.17
N SER A 17 -7.64 -1.58 -6.66
CA SER A 17 -6.35 -1.98 -6.10
C SER A 17 -5.40 -0.80 -5.90
N VAL A 18 -5.27 0.07 -6.91
CA VAL A 18 -4.29 1.14 -6.90
C VAL A 18 -4.74 2.29 -5.99
N ALA A 19 -6.03 2.66 -6.00
CA ALA A 19 -6.55 3.70 -5.11
C ALA A 19 -6.31 3.38 -3.62
N GLY A 20 -6.52 2.13 -3.19
CA GLY A 20 -6.27 1.70 -1.80
C GLY A 20 -4.78 1.76 -1.43
N LEU A 21 -3.89 1.34 -2.33
CA LEU A 21 -2.44 1.51 -2.18
C LEU A 21 -2.07 2.99 -2.04
N THR A 22 -2.60 3.83 -2.93
CA THR A 22 -2.34 5.28 -2.96
C THR A 22 -2.81 5.95 -1.67
N ALA A 23 -3.97 5.56 -1.14
CA ALA A 23 -4.47 6.02 0.16
C ALA A 23 -3.55 5.61 1.32
N ALA A 24 -3.05 4.38 1.34
CA ALA A 24 -2.11 3.92 2.36
C ALA A 24 -0.77 4.67 2.31
N LEU A 25 -0.25 4.95 1.11
CA LEU A 25 0.96 5.76 0.92
C LEU A 25 0.73 7.20 1.38
N ALA A 26 -0.41 7.80 1.02
CA ALA A 26 -0.77 9.15 1.45
C ALA A 26 -0.91 9.24 2.98
N ALA A 27 -1.56 8.26 3.62
CA ALA A 27 -1.68 8.19 5.07
C ALA A 27 -0.31 8.15 5.77
N LEU A 28 0.61 7.31 5.28
CA LEU A 28 1.97 7.26 5.81
C LEU A 28 2.71 8.59 5.61
N THR A 29 2.54 9.24 4.45
CA THR A 29 3.13 10.55 4.17
C THR A 29 2.64 11.61 5.15
N LEU A 30 1.34 11.63 5.47
CA LEU A 30 0.77 12.53 6.45
C LEU A 30 1.31 12.25 7.87
N LEU A 31 1.38 10.98 8.26
CA LEU A 31 1.96 10.57 9.54
C LEU A 31 3.40 11.03 9.69
N VAL A 32 4.26 10.75 8.70
CA VAL A 32 5.67 11.11 8.76
C VAL A 32 5.87 12.63 8.76
N ARG A 33 5.14 13.37 7.92
CA ARG A 33 5.23 14.85 7.85
C ARG A 33 4.77 15.53 9.15
N SER A 34 3.82 14.93 9.86
CA SER A 34 3.36 15.45 11.16
C SER A 34 4.41 15.30 12.27
N GLY A 35 5.42 14.45 12.09
CA GLY A 35 6.41 14.12 13.14
C GLY A 35 5.87 13.24 14.28
N ALA A 36 4.58 12.89 14.25
CA ALA A 36 3.92 12.09 15.29
C ALA A 36 4.58 10.73 15.59
N PRO A 37 5.13 9.98 14.61
CA PRO A 37 5.70 8.65 14.87
C PRO A 37 6.86 8.61 15.88
N THR A 38 7.48 9.76 16.19
CA THR A 38 8.54 9.85 17.20
C THR A 38 8.07 9.55 18.63
N ASN A 39 6.76 9.66 18.89
CA ASN A 39 6.16 9.46 20.22
C ASN A 39 5.36 8.15 20.34
N TYR A 40 5.42 7.28 19.34
CA TYR A 40 4.60 6.06 19.32
C TYR A 40 5.14 5.00 20.28
N THR A 41 4.20 4.36 20.98
CA THR A 41 4.48 3.21 21.85
C THR A 41 4.38 1.88 21.13
N ARG A 42 3.73 1.86 19.96
CA ARG A 42 3.66 0.71 19.06
C ARG A 42 4.33 1.03 17.74
N GLN A 43 4.96 0.01 17.14
CA GLN A 43 5.55 0.13 15.82
C GLN A 43 4.49 -0.06 14.74
N LEU A 44 4.46 0.84 13.76
CA LEU A 44 3.68 0.67 12.55
C LEU A 44 4.55 0.04 11.46
N ALA A 45 4.08 -1.05 10.87
CA ALA A 45 4.70 -1.70 9.71
C ALA A 45 3.79 -1.54 8.48
N PHE A 46 4.31 -0.89 7.44
CA PHE A 46 3.60 -0.73 6.17
C PHE A 46 4.07 -1.78 5.18
N VAL A 47 3.10 -2.47 4.55
CA VAL A 47 3.38 -3.56 3.61
C VAL A 47 2.52 -3.37 2.36
N ALA A 48 3.15 -3.43 1.19
CA ALA A 48 2.47 -3.52 -0.10
C ALA A 48 2.65 -4.93 -0.67
N LEU A 49 1.54 -5.66 -0.78
CA LEU A 49 1.53 -7.07 -1.19
C LEU A 49 1.16 -7.20 -2.67
N GLN A 50 1.94 -7.97 -3.41
CA GLN A 50 1.70 -8.30 -4.82
C GLN A 50 1.23 -9.74 -4.98
N GLY A 51 0.37 -9.96 -5.97
CA GLY A 51 -0.14 -11.29 -6.31
C GLY A 51 -1.25 -11.76 -5.39
N GLU A 52 -1.95 -10.84 -4.73
CA GLU A 52 -3.08 -11.19 -3.88
C GLU A 52 -4.26 -11.73 -4.71
N GLY A 53 -4.43 -11.25 -5.95
CA GLY A 53 -5.42 -11.79 -6.89
C GLY A 53 -5.12 -13.22 -7.38
N PHE A 54 -3.93 -13.76 -7.07
CA PHE A 54 -3.45 -15.07 -7.50
C PHE A 54 -3.27 -15.99 -6.30
N ASP A 55 -4.37 -16.22 -5.57
CA ASP A 55 -4.43 -17.04 -4.35
C ASP A 55 -3.49 -16.54 -3.24
N TYR A 56 -3.50 -15.23 -2.98
CA TYR A 56 -2.82 -14.61 -1.84
C TYR A 56 -1.30 -14.86 -1.83
N MET A 57 -0.69 -14.86 -3.01
CA MET A 57 0.71 -15.26 -3.19
C MET A 57 1.67 -14.40 -2.36
N GLY A 58 1.44 -13.08 -2.30
CA GLY A 58 2.27 -12.13 -1.58
C GLY A 58 2.19 -12.30 -0.07
N SER A 59 0.97 -12.32 0.49
CA SER A 59 0.73 -12.47 1.92
C SER A 59 1.19 -13.83 2.43
N LYS A 60 0.90 -14.92 1.69
CA LYS A 60 1.43 -16.26 2.02
C LYS A 60 2.95 -16.29 1.98
N ARG A 61 3.59 -15.65 0.99
CA ARG A 61 5.05 -15.60 0.94
C ARG A 61 5.63 -14.83 2.10
N LEU A 62 5.07 -13.67 2.45
CA LEU A 62 5.51 -12.88 3.58
C LEU A 62 5.44 -13.69 4.89
N LEU A 63 4.31 -14.34 5.15
CA LEU A 63 4.12 -15.17 6.34
C LEU A 63 5.05 -16.39 6.35
N TYR A 64 5.31 -16.97 5.18
CA TYR A 64 6.31 -18.04 5.05
C TYR A 64 7.72 -17.55 5.42
N GLU A 65 8.13 -16.37 4.97
CA GLU A 65 9.42 -15.77 5.34
C GLU A 65 9.52 -15.50 6.85
N MET A 66 8.42 -15.05 7.47
CA MET A 66 8.33 -14.88 8.94
C MET A 66 8.49 -16.21 9.66
N SER A 67 7.85 -17.28 9.18
CA SER A 67 8.00 -18.61 9.78
C SER A 67 9.44 -19.14 9.74
N LEU A 68 10.21 -18.72 8.73
CA LEU A 68 11.63 -19.07 8.58
C LEU A 68 12.58 -18.11 9.31
N ASN A 69 12.07 -17.01 9.90
CA ASN A 69 12.88 -15.91 10.42
C ASN A 69 13.93 -15.41 9.41
N SER A 70 13.54 -15.27 8.14
CA SER A 70 14.50 -14.93 7.09
C SER A 70 14.98 -13.47 7.18
N SER A 71 16.11 -13.18 6.53
CA SER A 71 16.68 -11.83 6.48
C SER A 71 15.79 -10.80 5.75
N TYR A 72 14.77 -11.27 5.01
CA TYR A 72 13.81 -10.42 4.30
C TYR A 72 12.75 -9.80 5.22
N VAL A 73 12.51 -10.40 6.38
CA VAL A 73 11.52 -9.95 7.37
C VAL A 73 12.19 -9.59 8.69
N GLN A 74 13.52 -9.40 8.69
CA GLN A 74 14.25 -9.04 9.90
C GLN A 74 13.71 -7.74 10.51
N GLY A 75 13.25 -7.83 11.76
CA GLY A 75 12.58 -6.74 12.48
C GLY A 75 11.05 -6.85 12.49
N LEU A 76 10.47 -7.78 11.73
CA LEU A 76 9.04 -8.06 11.70
C LEU A 76 8.80 -9.55 11.99
N ARG A 77 8.17 -9.84 13.13
CA ARG A 77 7.92 -11.22 13.58
C ARG A 77 6.43 -11.44 13.73
N MET A 78 5.98 -12.66 13.43
CA MET A 78 4.55 -12.98 13.51
C MET A 78 4.01 -12.80 14.94
N GLU A 79 4.83 -13.09 15.96
CA GLU A 79 4.44 -12.97 17.36
C GLU A 79 4.34 -11.52 17.86
N SER A 80 4.89 -10.56 17.11
CA SER A 80 4.82 -9.12 17.43
C SER A 80 3.65 -8.40 16.74
N ILE A 81 2.87 -9.11 15.92
CA ILE A 81 1.74 -8.54 15.19
C ILE A 81 0.47 -8.78 16.01
N ASP A 82 -0.04 -7.72 16.64
CA ASP A 82 -1.30 -7.75 17.37
C ASP A 82 -2.49 -7.33 16.50
N GLN A 83 -2.25 -6.44 15.53
CA GLN A 83 -3.29 -5.78 14.74
C GLN A 83 -2.90 -5.74 13.26
N VAL A 84 -3.88 -5.95 12.38
CA VAL A 84 -3.74 -5.82 10.93
C VAL A 84 -4.88 -4.98 10.38
N VAL A 85 -4.53 -3.90 9.70
CA VAL A 85 -5.47 -3.04 8.97
C VAL A 85 -5.13 -3.12 7.48
N GLU A 86 -6.08 -3.60 6.69
CA GLU A 86 -5.95 -3.69 5.23
C GLU A 86 -6.84 -2.64 4.56
N VAL A 87 -6.33 -2.04 3.48
CA VAL A 87 -7.09 -1.13 2.63
C VAL A 87 -7.43 -1.88 1.35
N GLY A 88 -8.72 -2.15 1.15
CA GLY A 88 -9.23 -2.79 -0.06
C GLY A 88 -9.62 -1.78 -1.13
N PRO A 89 -10.59 -2.14 -2.00
CA PRO A 89 -11.19 -1.20 -2.94
C PRO A 89 -11.76 0.01 -2.22
N ILE A 90 -11.30 1.21 -2.58
CA ILE A 90 -11.81 2.48 -2.03
C ILE A 90 -12.17 3.50 -3.11
N GLY A 91 -11.86 3.21 -4.39
CA GLY A 91 -11.98 4.18 -5.47
C GLY A 91 -13.40 4.66 -5.76
N ALA A 92 -14.43 3.92 -5.33
CA ALA A 92 -15.84 4.29 -5.47
C ALA A 92 -16.47 4.80 -4.16
N ALA A 93 -15.66 5.20 -3.17
CA ALA A 93 -16.18 5.66 -1.87
C ALA A 93 -16.88 7.03 -1.96
N TRP A 94 -16.39 7.93 -2.80
CA TRP A 94 -16.87 9.31 -2.90
C TRP A 94 -18.28 9.40 -3.49
N ASN A 95 -19.18 10.07 -2.77
CA ASN A 95 -20.49 10.46 -3.25
C ASN A 95 -20.54 11.98 -3.43
N ALA A 96 -20.63 12.44 -4.69
CA ALA A 96 -20.72 13.86 -5.01
C ALA A 96 -22.01 14.52 -4.48
N GLY A 97 -23.11 13.76 -4.35
CA GLY A 97 -24.37 14.28 -3.81
C GLY A 97 -24.31 14.58 -2.32
N ASP A 98 -23.58 13.76 -1.56
CA ASP A 98 -23.40 13.92 -0.11
C ASP A 98 -22.12 14.68 0.24
N ASN A 99 -21.31 15.05 -0.75
CA ASN A 99 -19.99 15.66 -0.59
C ASN A 99 -19.11 14.92 0.44
N SER A 100 -19.19 13.59 0.44
CA SER A 100 -18.50 12.73 1.40
C SER A 100 -18.16 11.35 0.84
N SER A 101 -17.09 10.76 1.37
CA SER A 101 -16.72 9.36 1.14
C SER A 101 -17.40 8.45 2.15
N THR A 102 -17.94 7.31 1.72
CA THR A 102 -18.44 6.27 2.63
C THR A 102 -17.59 5.01 2.54
N PHE A 103 -17.06 4.60 3.69
CA PHE A 103 -16.26 3.39 3.86
C PHE A 103 -16.94 2.40 4.80
N TYR A 104 -16.65 1.12 4.56
CA TYR A 104 -17.16 0.00 5.33
C TYR A 104 -16.02 -0.81 5.93
N LEU A 105 -16.18 -1.15 7.20
CA LEU A 105 -15.26 -1.92 8.00
C LEU A 105 -15.69 -3.39 8.01
N HIS A 106 -14.89 -4.22 7.36
CA HIS A 106 -15.07 -5.67 7.35
C HIS A 106 -14.14 -6.29 8.38
N SER A 107 -14.70 -7.20 9.19
CA SER A 107 -13.97 -7.95 10.21
C SER A 107 -14.47 -9.38 10.23
N GLN A 108 -13.64 -10.30 10.70
CA GLN A 108 -14.03 -11.69 10.78
C GLN A 108 -14.99 -11.89 11.95
N ARG A 109 -16.19 -12.41 11.66
CA ARG A 109 -17.26 -12.67 12.65
C ARG A 109 -17.56 -14.16 12.69
N ASN A 110 -16.82 -14.91 13.51
CA ASN A 110 -17.04 -16.35 13.70
C ASN A 110 -16.51 -16.70 15.11
N PRO A 111 -17.09 -17.73 15.77
CA PRO A 111 -17.69 -17.64 17.10
C PRO A 111 -16.85 -16.86 18.14
N PRO A 112 -17.50 -16.19 19.12
CA PRO A 112 -16.83 -15.39 20.13
C PRO A 112 -15.58 -16.09 20.69
N GLY A 113 -14.45 -15.37 20.70
CA GLY A 113 -13.17 -15.88 21.18
C GLY A 113 -12.33 -16.66 20.17
N LYS A 114 -12.80 -16.90 18.94
CA LYS A 114 -11.96 -17.50 17.88
C LYS A 114 -10.99 -16.50 17.27
N TYR A 115 -11.41 -15.24 17.11
CA TYR A 115 -10.60 -14.19 16.49
C TYR A 115 -10.30 -13.07 17.48
N GLY A 116 -9.26 -12.28 17.19
CA GLY A 116 -8.89 -11.11 17.99
C GLY A 116 -10.02 -10.08 18.08
N ASP A 117 -10.05 -9.35 19.20
CA ASP A 117 -11.04 -8.31 19.46
C ASP A 117 -10.83 -7.10 18.54
N VAL A 118 -11.83 -6.77 17.74
CA VAL A 118 -11.78 -5.71 16.73
C VAL A 118 -12.39 -4.39 17.20
N ASP A 119 -12.96 -4.32 18.40
CA ASP A 119 -13.71 -3.15 18.87
C ASP A 119 -12.83 -1.91 18.91
N ALA A 120 -11.59 -2.04 19.41
CA ALA A 120 -10.62 -0.94 19.41
C ALA A 120 -10.28 -0.43 18.00
N LEU A 121 -10.22 -1.31 16.98
CA LEU A 121 -9.97 -0.91 15.59
C LEU A 121 -11.19 -0.21 14.99
N VAL A 122 -12.40 -0.71 15.27
CA VAL A 122 -13.65 -0.12 14.79
C VAL A 122 -13.86 1.26 15.40
N ASP A 123 -13.64 1.40 16.70
CA ASP A 123 -13.80 2.67 17.43
C ASP A 123 -12.78 3.70 16.95
N ALA A 124 -11.51 3.31 16.82
CA ALA A 124 -10.46 4.18 16.28
C ALA A 124 -10.79 4.66 14.85
N ALA A 125 -11.31 3.78 14.00
CA ALA A 125 -11.67 4.12 12.62
C ALA A 125 -12.87 5.08 12.55
N LYS A 126 -13.88 4.88 13.41
CA LYS A 126 -15.05 5.78 13.50
C LYS A 126 -14.66 7.15 14.03
N GLN A 127 -13.92 7.20 15.14
CA GLN A 127 -13.42 8.45 15.72
C GLN A 127 -12.51 9.20 14.75
N ALA A 128 -11.67 8.49 14.00
CA ALA A 128 -10.81 9.11 12.98
C ALA A 128 -11.60 9.84 11.88
N ALA A 129 -12.83 9.40 11.61
CA ALA A 129 -13.73 10.00 10.62
C ALA A 129 -14.48 11.23 11.15
N ASP A 130 -14.56 11.41 12.48
CA ASP A 130 -15.30 12.51 13.09
C ASP A 130 -14.74 13.87 12.62
N GLY A 131 -15.66 14.76 12.21
CA GLY A 131 -15.31 16.07 11.68
C GLY A 131 -14.60 16.06 10.33
N THR A 132 -14.58 14.94 9.61
CA THR A 132 -14.06 14.83 8.23
C THR A 132 -15.20 14.73 7.22
N GLN A 133 -14.85 14.70 5.92
CA GLN A 133 -15.78 14.37 4.84
C GLN A 133 -15.91 12.84 4.63
N ALA A 134 -15.49 12.02 5.61
CA ALA A 134 -15.61 10.57 5.56
C ALA A 134 -16.71 10.07 6.51
N ARG A 135 -17.45 9.06 6.08
CA ARG A 135 -18.35 8.24 6.90
C ARG A 135 -17.76 6.85 6.99
N VAL A 136 -17.54 6.35 8.20
CA VAL A 136 -17.02 5.01 8.44
C VAL A 136 -18.09 4.16 9.13
N LEU A 137 -18.54 3.12 8.44
CA LEU A 137 -19.61 2.23 8.88
C LEU A 137 -19.08 0.83 9.11
N THR A 138 -19.68 0.10 10.02
CA THR A 138 -19.41 -1.33 10.17
C THR A 138 -20.16 -2.08 9.07
N ALA A 139 -19.49 -2.99 8.36
CA ALA A 139 -20.12 -3.77 7.29
C ALA A 139 -21.25 -4.67 7.82
N SER A 140 -22.19 -5.00 6.95
CA SER A 140 -23.40 -5.76 7.25
C SER A 140 -23.07 -7.10 7.88
N PRO A 141 -23.78 -7.51 8.95
CA PRO A 141 -23.65 -8.85 9.52
C PRO A 141 -24.14 -9.95 8.57
N ALA A 142 -24.82 -9.61 7.47
CA ALA A 142 -25.23 -10.56 6.45
C ALA A 142 -24.06 -11.02 5.55
N ASN A 143 -22.90 -10.36 5.63
CA ASN A 143 -21.72 -10.77 4.89
C ASN A 143 -21.23 -12.14 5.37
N PRO A 144 -20.78 -13.03 4.45
CA PRO A 144 -20.37 -14.40 4.79
C PRO A 144 -19.05 -14.47 5.59
N GLY A 145 -18.39 -13.34 5.82
CA GLY A 145 -17.11 -13.21 6.50
C GLY A 145 -16.34 -12.01 5.97
N LEU A 146 -15.01 -12.09 6.00
CA LEU A 146 -14.16 -11.12 5.31
C LEU A 146 -14.34 -11.21 3.79
N PRO A 147 -14.31 -10.08 3.06
CA PRO A 147 -14.10 -10.10 1.62
C PRO A 147 -12.73 -10.74 1.30
N PRO A 148 -12.49 -11.20 0.05
CA PRO A 148 -11.18 -11.68 -0.36
C PRO A 148 -10.11 -10.64 -0.07
N SER A 149 -9.21 -10.94 0.86
CA SER A 149 -8.23 -9.98 1.37
C SER A 149 -7.03 -10.68 1.99
N SER A 150 -5.89 -9.97 2.01
CA SER A 150 -4.63 -10.44 2.58
C SER A 150 -4.77 -10.82 4.07
N LEU A 151 -5.64 -10.13 4.80
CA LEU A 151 -5.97 -10.40 6.20
C LEU A 151 -6.39 -11.85 6.42
N ALA A 152 -7.06 -12.49 5.46
CA ALA A 152 -7.43 -13.90 5.55
C ALA A 152 -6.20 -14.81 5.73
N SER A 153 -5.08 -14.49 5.07
CA SER A 153 -3.82 -15.22 5.23
C SER A 153 -3.24 -15.05 6.64
N PHE A 154 -3.28 -13.83 7.20
CA PHE A 154 -2.80 -13.56 8.55
C PHE A 154 -3.62 -14.30 9.61
N LEU A 155 -4.95 -14.22 9.52
CA LEU A 155 -5.87 -14.88 10.46
C LEU A 155 -5.80 -16.41 10.38
N ARG A 156 -5.35 -16.97 9.24
CA ARG A 156 -5.10 -18.40 9.12
C ARG A 156 -3.87 -18.86 9.91
N VAL A 157 -2.85 -18.02 10.01
CA VAL A 157 -1.61 -18.30 10.76
C VAL A 157 -1.79 -17.98 12.25
N ASN A 158 -2.36 -16.81 12.56
CA ASN A 158 -2.65 -16.39 13.91
C ASN A 158 -4.06 -15.77 13.98
N PRO A 159 -5.07 -16.54 14.41
CA PRO A 159 -6.44 -16.05 14.47
C PRO A 159 -6.64 -15.01 15.59
N SER A 160 -5.76 -14.95 16.60
CA SER A 160 -5.84 -13.98 17.71
C SER A 160 -5.54 -12.54 17.29
N ILE A 161 -5.07 -12.31 16.05
CA ILE A 161 -4.88 -10.96 15.51
C ILE A 161 -6.23 -10.25 15.39
N SER A 162 -6.27 -9.01 15.86
CA SER A 162 -7.37 -8.10 15.58
C SER A 162 -7.23 -7.56 14.16
N GLY A 163 -8.21 -7.85 13.29
CA GLY A 163 -8.12 -7.59 11.86
C GLY A 163 -9.28 -6.77 11.31
N LEU A 164 -8.98 -5.77 10.49
CA LEU A 164 -9.96 -4.92 9.82
C LEU A 164 -9.61 -4.71 8.34
N VAL A 165 -10.61 -4.76 7.45
CA VAL A 165 -10.48 -4.34 6.05
C VAL A 165 -11.37 -3.13 5.81
N LEU A 166 -10.77 -2.01 5.40
CA LEU A 166 -11.46 -0.79 4.99
C LEU A 166 -11.77 -0.86 3.49
N THR A 167 -13.03 -0.71 3.10
CA THR A 167 -13.46 -0.76 1.69
C THR A 167 -14.52 0.29 1.37
N ASP A 168 -14.86 0.49 0.10
CA ASP A 168 -15.96 1.34 -0.36
C ASP A 168 -17.33 0.64 -0.41
N PHE A 169 -17.43 -0.65 -0.09
CA PHE A 169 -18.64 -1.43 -0.26
C PHE A 169 -19.10 -2.15 1.01
N ASP A 170 -20.42 -2.31 1.14
CA ASP A 170 -21.03 -3.04 2.25
C ASP A 170 -21.10 -4.54 1.97
N THR A 171 -21.88 -4.95 0.97
CA THR A 171 -22.15 -6.35 0.64
C THR A 171 -21.66 -6.76 -0.76
N SER A 172 -21.54 -5.79 -1.66
CA SER A 172 -21.09 -6.00 -3.05
C SER A 172 -20.31 -4.80 -3.54
N PHE A 173 -19.26 -5.02 -4.33
CA PHE A 173 -18.47 -3.94 -4.93
C PHE A 173 -19.35 -2.88 -5.59
N LYS A 174 -19.04 -1.60 -5.34
CA LYS A 174 -19.75 -0.47 -5.97
C LYS A 174 -19.40 -0.32 -7.45
N GLY A 175 -18.13 -0.52 -7.79
CA GLY A 175 -17.62 -0.43 -9.16
C GLY A 175 -17.98 -1.67 -9.98
N PRO A 176 -18.48 -1.53 -11.23
CA PRO A 176 -18.82 -2.66 -12.09
C PRO A 176 -17.60 -3.32 -12.74
N TYR A 177 -16.40 -2.75 -12.57
CA TYR A 177 -15.20 -3.11 -13.33
C TYR A 177 -14.18 -3.92 -12.52
N TYR A 178 -14.63 -4.68 -11.52
CA TYR A 178 -13.73 -5.52 -10.73
C TYR A 178 -12.91 -6.46 -11.61
N GLN A 179 -11.57 -6.35 -11.53
CA GLN A 179 -10.62 -7.12 -12.33
C GLN A 179 -10.93 -7.06 -13.84
N SER A 180 -11.08 -5.84 -14.36
CA SER A 180 -11.41 -5.57 -15.75
C SER A 180 -10.52 -4.47 -16.34
N GLU A 181 -10.37 -4.46 -17.66
CA GLU A 181 -9.68 -3.40 -18.41
C GLU A 181 -10.34 -2.03 -18.25
N TYR A 182 -11.64 -2.01 -17.94
CA TYR A 182 -12.42 -0.79 -17.71
C TYR A 182 -12.23 -0.20 -16.31
N ASP A 183 -11.45 -0.83 -15.42
CA ASP A 183 -11.00 -0.20 -14.18
C ASP A 183 -9.76 0.67 -14.42
N ASP A 184 -9.91 1.61 -15.35
CA ASP A 184 -8.85 2.49 -15.88
C ASP A 184 -8.76 3.85 -15.17
N GLY A 185 -9.80 4.21 -14.41
CA GLY A 185 -9.87 5.47 -13.67
C GLY A 185 -10.19 6.72 -14.50
N LEU A 186 -10.31 6.62 -15.83
CA LEU A 186 -10.38 7.78 -16.73
C LEU A 186 -11.59 8.67 -16.46
N ASN A 187 -12.74 8.08 -16.14
CA ASN A 187 -14.00 8.82 -15.91
C ASN A 187 -14.26 9.14 -14.43
N ALA A 188 -13.41 8.68 -13.52
CA ALA A 188 -13.63 8.78 -12.07
C ALA A 188 -12.43 9.37 -11.31
N PHE A 189 -11.43 9.92 -12.02
CA PHE A 189 -10.16 10.33 -11.42
C PHE A 189 -10.34 11.31 -10.24
N GLN A 190 -11.13 12.37 -10.42
CA GLN A 190 -11.35 13.36 -9.36
C GLN A 190 -12.11 12.76 -8.17
N GLN A 191 -13.11 11.91 -8.42
CA GLN A 191 -13.85 11.22 -7.36
C GLN A 191 -12.93 10.25 -6.58
N MET A 192 -12.01 9.58 -7.28
CA MET A 192 -11.00 8.74 -6.63
C MET A 192 -10.02 9.57 -5.80
N VAL A 193 -9.60 10.75 -6.26
CA VAL A 193 -8.73 11.63 -5.47
C VAL A 193 -9.41 12.06 -4.17
N GLU A 194 -10.70 12.40 -4.20
CA GLU A 194 -11.46 12.72 -2.99
C GLU A 194 -11.57 11.50 -2.05
N ALA A 195 -11.87 10.32 -2.60
CA ALA A 195 -11.91 9.08 -1.84
C ALA A 195 -10.55 8.72 -1.20
N ILE A 196 -9.46 8.88 -1.95
CA ILE A 196 -8.08 8.68 -1.46
C ILE A 196 -7.75 9.67 -0.36
N THR A 197 -8.14 10.94 -0.52
CA THR A 197 -7.91 12.00 0.48
C THR A 197 -8.59 11.66 1.80
N ASP A 198 -9.87 11.33 1.74
CA ASP A 198 -10.66 11.01 2.93
C ASP A 198 -10.18 9.70 3.59
N ALA A 199 -9.87 8.67 2.80
CA ALA A 199 -9.28 7.43 3.30
C ALA A 199 -7.92 7.68 3.97
N ALA A 200 -7.05 8.50 3.37
CA ALA A 200 -5.74 8.81 3.92
C ALA A 200 -5.83 9.55 5.26
N LEU A 201 -6.78 10.49 5.41
CA LEU A 201 -7.06 11.18 6.67
C LEU A 201 -7.54 10.21 7.75
N VAL A 202 -8.53 9.37 7.43
CA VAL A 202 -9.07 8.37 8.35
C VAL A 202 -7.96 7.40 8.78
N LEU A 203 -7.20 6.85 7.84
CA LEU A 203 -6.12 5.91 8.12
C LEU A 203 -5.01 6.54 8.97
N ALA A 204 -4.58 7.76 8.66
CA ALA A 204 -3.53 8.44 9.42
C ALA A 204 -3.97 8.71 10.87
N ARG A 205 -5.18 9.22 11.08
CA ARG A 205 -5.73 9.47 12.43
C ARG A 205 -5.97 8.17 13.20
N MET A 206 -6.55 7.15 12.55
CA MET A 206 -6.79 5.84 13.13
C MET A 206 -5.47 5.22 13.61
N LEU A 207 -4.47 5.11 12.73
CA LEU A 207 -3.17 4.52 13.06
C LEU A 207 -2.42 5.33 14.13
N HIS A 208 -2.55 6.65 14.13
CA HIS A 208 -2.02 7.50 15.19
C HIS A 208 -2.63 7.15 16.55
N SER A 209 -3.96 7.11 16.64
CA SER A 209 -4.67 6.81 17.89
C SER A 209 -4.31 5.44 18.46
N LEU A 210 -4.11 4.44 17.59
CA LEU A 210 -3.74 3.08 17.97
C LEU A 210 -2.28 2.96 18.42
N ALA A 211 -1.38 3.82 17.91
CA ALA A 211 0.05 3.76 18.19
C ALA A 211 0.48 4.63 19.39
N MET A 212 -0.32 5.65 19.73
CA MET A 212 -0.07 6.54 20.86
C MET A 212 -0.50 5.93 22.21
N PRO A 213 0.08 6.41 23.34
CA PRO A 213 -0.46 6.10 24.66
C PRO A 213 -1.93 6.53 24.79
N SER A 214 -2.72 5.78 25.56
CA SER A 214 -4.11 6.15 25.86
C SER A 214 -4.21 7.56 26.45
N GLY A 215 -5.18 8.35 25.97
CA GLY A 215 -5.38 9.75 26.40
C GLY A 215 -4.51 10.79 25.70
N SER A 216 -3.74 10.39 24.67
CA SER A 216 -3.03 11.32 23.79
C SER A 216 -3.99 12.14 22.93
N SER A 217 -3.57 13.33 22.52
CA SER A 217 -4.35 14.19 21.62
C SER A 217 -4.48 13.60 20.22
N ASP A 218 -5.61 13.88 19.57
CA ASP A 218 -5.83 13.50 18.18
C ASP A 218 -4.82 14.15 17.22
N LEU A 219 -4.59 13.46 16.09
CA LEU A 219 -3.74 13.98 15.03
C LEU A 219 -4.46 15.05 14.22
N ALA A 220 -4.07 16.31 14.42
CA ALA A 220 -4.54 17.43 13.62
C ALA A 220 -3.93 17.36 12.20
N LEU A 221 -4.77 17.03 11.22
CA LEU A 221 -4.42 17.00 9.79
C LEU A 221 -5.27 17.99 9.01
N ASN A 222 -4.64 18.70 8.07
CA ASN A 222 -5.31 19.62 7.16
C ASN A 222 -5.78 18.86 5.90
N ARG A 223 -7.09 18.91 5.60
CA ARG A 223 -7.65 18.23 4.42
C ARG A 223 -7.07 18.75 3.11
N THR A 224 -6.79 20.05 2.99
CA THR A 224 -6.18 20.62 1.78
C THR A 224 -4.77 20.08 1.56
N GLU A 225 -3.99 19.88 2.63
CA GLU A 225 -2.67 19.25 2.53
C GLU A 225 -2.79 17.77 2.16
N ALA A 226 -3.73 17.05 2.79
CA ALA A 226 -4.03 15.66 2.45
C ALA A 226 -4.46 15.51 0.99
N ALA A 227 -5.29 16.42 0.48
CA ALA A 227 -5.71 16.46 -0.91
C ALA A 227 -4.52 16.70 -1.85
N ALA A 228 -3.60 17.60 -1.50
CA ALA A 228 -2.39 17.82 -2.29
C ALA A 228 -1.50 16.57 -2.36
N VAL A 229 -1.33 15.86 -1.24
CA VAL A 229 -0.58 14.58 -1.19
C VAL A 229 -1.29 13.49 -2.00
N ALA A 230 -2.61 13.36 -1.85
CA ALA A 230 -3.42 12.40 -2.58
C ALA A 230 -3.38 12.66 -4.08
N GLN A 231 -3.56 13.91 -4.51
CA GLN A 231 -3.51 14.34 -5.91
C GLN A 231 -2.15 14.08 -6.55
N ALA A 232 -1.06 14.39 -5.86
CA ALA A 232 0.30 14.12 -6.29
C ALA A 232 0.51 12.62 -6.55
N LEU A 233 0.22 11.77 -5.55
CA LEU A 233 0.38 10.33 -5.68
C LEU A 233 -0.59 9.70 -6.69
N ALA A 234 -1.84 10.16 -6.74
CA ALA A 234 -2.85 9.71 -7.69
C ALA A 234 -2.44 10.04 -9.13
N SER A 235 -1.85 11.22 -9.37
CA SER A 235 -1.35 11.58 -10.70
C SER A 235 -0.29 10.58 -11.20
N CYS A 236 0.57 10.10 -10.29
CA CYS A 236 1.58 9.09 -10.62
C CYS A 236 1.00 7.70 -10.87
N THR A 237 -0.03 7.34 -10.10
CA THR A 237 -0.45 5.94 -9.94
C THR A 237 -1.70 5.59 -10.74
N LEU A 238 -2.58 6.56 -11.01
CA LEU A 238 -3.90 6.35 -11.60
C LEU A 238 -4.06 6.96 -13.00
N THR A 239 -3.05 7.66 -13.51
CA THR A 239 -3.13 8.29 -14.86
C THR A 239 -2.16 7.65 -15.83
N ASP A 240 -2.54 7.62 -17.11
CA ASP A 240 -1.64 7.18 -18.17
C ASP A 240 -0.58 8.22 -18.52
N SER A 241 -0.91 9.49 -18.30
CA SER A 241 -0.02 10.65 -18.45
C SER A 241 -0.32 11.65 -17.31
N PRO A 242 0.68 12.03 -16.49
CA PRO A 242 2.10 11.71 -16.68
C PRO A 242 2.48 10.29 -16.25
N GLY A 243 1.60 9.53 -15.58
CA GLY A 243 1.96 8.22 -15.01
C GLY A 243 3.19 8.34 -14.11
N LEU A 244 4.09 7.35 -14.15
CA LEU A 244 5.33 7.37 -13.37
C LEU A 244 6.35 8.44 -13.83
N ASN A 245 6.09 9.22 -14.88
CA ASN A 245 6.86 10.44 -15.17
C ASN A 245 6.43 11.64 -14.29
N CYS A 246 5.47 11.48 -13.39
CA CYS A 246 5.10 12.51 -12.42
C CYS A 246 6.32 12.99 -11.59
N PRO A 247 6.25 14.19 -10.97
CA PRO A 247 7.35 14.72 -10.16
C PRO A 247 7.81 13.78 -9.03
N GLU A 248 6.88 13.09 -8.36
CA GLU A 248 7.17 12.24 -7.21
C GLU A 248 7.92 10.97 -7.60
N ALA A 249 7.56 10.36 -8.74
CA ALA A 249 8.19 9.13 -9.23
C ALA A 249 9.49 9.43 -10.00
N SER A 250 9.51 10.45 -10.85
CA SER A 250 10.72 10.88 -11.57
C SER A 250 11.84 11.33 -10.62
N ALA A 251 11.51 11.78 -9.41
CA ALA A 251 12.48 12.05 -8.36
C ALA A 251 13.22 10.79 -7.88
N LEU A 252 12.59 9.61 -7.99
CA LEU A 252 12.98 8.38 -7.28
C LEU A 252 13.33 7.19 -8.19
N ILE A 253 12.80 7.16 -9.41
CA ILE A 253 13.01 6.09 -10.38
C ILE A 253 13.20 6.66 -11.78
N ASN A 254 13.75 5.83 -12.68
CA ASN A 254 13.64 6.05 -14.13
C ASN A 254 12.52 5.13 -14.64
N PRO A 255 11.33 5.65 -14.97
CA PRO A 255 10.21 4.83 -15.41
C PRO A 255 10.53 4.17 -16.76
N GLU A 256 10.19 2.88 -16.91
CA GLU A 256 10.30 2.27 -18.23
C GLU A 256 9.12 2.75 -19.08
N THR A 257 9.43 3.22 -20.28
CA THR A 257 8.44 3.72 -21.22
C THR A 257 7.99 2.57 -22.12
N ARG A 258 6.69 2.25 -22.13
CA ARG A 258 6.13 1.36 -23.12
C ARG A 258 5.81 2.13 -24.39
N MET A 259 6.16 1.56 -25.55
CA MET A 259 5.66 1.99 -26.85
C MET A 259 4.51 1.08 -27.26
N TYR A 260 3.41 1.68 -27.67
CA TYR A 260 2.28 0.97 -28.28
C TYR A 260 2.46 0.91 -29.80
N GLU A 261 1.68 0.03 -30.45
CA GLU A 261 1.76 -0.18 -31.91
C GLU A 261 1.43 1.09 -32.72
N ASP A 262 0.65 2.00 -32.16
CA ASP A 262 0.31 3.29 -32.75
C ASP A 262 1.42 4.36 -32.60
N GLY A 263 2.55 4.00 -31.98
CA GLY A 263 3.69 4.88 -31.74
C GLY A 263 3.54 5.77 -30.50
N THR A 264 2.42 5.69 -29.77
CA THR A 264 2.26 6.39 -28.50
C THR A 264 3.12 5.75 -27.42
N THR A 265 3.48 6.54 -26.41
CA THR A 265 4.25 6.07 -25.26
C THR A 265 3.51 6.30 -23.97
N SER A 266 3.72 5.41 -23.00
CA SER A 266 3.17 5.57 -21.65
C SER A 266 4.09 5.01 -20.58
N THR A 267 4.07 5.66 -19.42
CA THR A 267 4.70 5.21 -18.17
C THR A 267 3.64 4.94 -17.10
N ALA A 268 2.41 4.62 -17.54
CA ALA A 268 1.32 4.25 -16.66
C ALA A 268 1.68 3.06 -15.77
N ILE A 269 1.07 3.04 -14.58
CA ILE A 269 1.07 1.84 -13.76
C ILE A 269 0.33 0.72 -14.48
N PHE A 270 0.91 -0.47 -14.31
CA PHE A 270 0.35 -1.71 -14.79
C PHE A 270 0.28 -2.67 -13.62
N ALA A 271 -0.95 -2.96 -13.17
CA ALA A 271 -1.16 -3.67 -11.91
C ALA A 271 -1.16 -5.20 -12.05
N TYR A 272 -0.91 -5.74 -13.25
CA TYR A 272 -0.69 -7.17 -13.40
C TYR A 272 0.66 -7.57 -12.78
N PRO A 273 0.74 -8.62 -11.94
CA PRO A 273 1.97 -9.01 -11.27
C PRO A 273 3.08 -9.50 -12.21
N GLY A 274 2.73 -9.87 -13.45
CA GLY A 274 3.70 -10.36 -14.43
C GLY A 274 4.15 -11.80 -14.14
N VAL A 275 5.05 -12.29 -14.99
CA VAL A 275 5.75 -13.56 -14.74
C VAL A 275 6.89 -13.31 -13.77
N MET A 276 6.88 -13.99 -12.63
CA MET A 276 8.02 -14.00 -11.72
C MET A 276 9.15 -14.84 -12.33
N SER A 277 9.96 -14.22 -13.19
CA SER A 277 10.98 -14.93 -13.95
C SER A 277 12.13 -15.41 -13.07
N PHE A 278 12.70 -14.55 -12.20
CA PHE A 278 13.75 -14.93 -11.24
C PHE A 278 13.80 -13.97 -10.03
N VAL A 279 14.00 -14.51 -8.82
CA VAL A 279 14.31 -13.67 -7.64
C VAL A 279 15.80 -13.35 -7.65
N SER A 280 16.12 -12.07 -7.89
CA SER A 280 17.48 -11.54 -7.79
C SER A 280 18.15 -11.98 -6.48
N ILE A 281 19.39 -12.47 -6.55
CA ILE A 281 20.24 -12.69 -5.36
C ILE A 281 20.46 -11.40 -4.55
N LEU A 282 20.17 -10.25 -5.16
CA LEU A 282 20.28 -8.91 -4.59
C LEU A 282 18.91 -8.22 -4.66
N PRO A 283 17.97 -8.56 -3.77
CA PRO A 283 16.61 -8.06 -3.84
C PRO A 283 16.52 -6.59 -3.40
N LYS A 284 17.58 -6.02 -2.79
CA LYS A 284 17.68 -4.57 -2.52
C LYS A 284 17.99 -3.73 -3.77
N ARG A 285 18.34 -4.32 -4.92
CA ARG A 285 18.57 -3.55 -6.17
C ARG A 285 17.24 -3.14 -6.79
N SER A 286 17.10 -1.85 -7.14
CA SER A 286 15.89 -1.32 -7.79
C SER A 286 15.73 -1.80 -9.24
N SER A 287 16.83 -2.05 -9.96
CA SER A 287 16.82 -2.46 -11.38
C SER A 287 16.15 -3.80 -11.67
N ASN A 288 15.97 -4.65 -10.66
CA ASN A 288 15.47 -6.02 -10.82
C ASN A 288 14.00 -6.14 -10.38
N LYS A 289 13.31 -5.01 -10.24
CA LYS A 289 11.93 -4.93 -9.77
C LYS A 289 11.03 -4.37 -10.87
N PRO A 290 9.82 -4.92 -11.04
CA PRO A 290 8.80 -4.28 -11.86
C PRO A 290 8.57 -2.83 -11.36
N GLN A 291 8.17 -1.94 -12.26
CA GLN A 291 8.13 -0.49 -12.00
C GLN A 291 7.34 -0.10 -10.75
N VAL A 292 6.20 -0.75 -10.51
CA VAL A 292 5.33 -0.44 -9.36
C VAL A 292 6.01 -0.77 -8.02
N PRO A 293 6.50 -2.02 -7.78
CA PRO A 293 7.37 -2.32 -6.64
C PRO A 293 8.60 -1.40 -6.51
N SER A 294 9.24 -1.02 -7.62
CA SER A 294 10.39 -0.09 -7.61
C SER A 294 10.01 1.29 -7.08
N PHE A 295 8.93 1.87 -7.59
CA PHE A 295 8.42 3.15 -7.15
C PHE A 295 8.07 3.11 -5.66
N ILE A 296 7.27 2.12 -5.23
CA ILE A 296 6.81 1.99 -3.84
C ILE A 296 8.00 1.79 -2.90
N PHE A 297 8.95 0.93 -3.26
CA PHE A 297 10.16 0.70 -2.46
C PHE A 297 10.96 1.99 -2.24
N ASN A 298 11.22 2.74 -3.31
CA ASN A 298 11.96 4.00 -3.22
C ASN A 298 11.14 5.09 -2.52
N TYR A 299 9.83 5.16 -2.74
CA TYR A 299 8.95 6.14 -2.12
C TYR A 299 8.89 5.97 -0.62
N LEU A 300 8.59 4.75 -0.16
CA LEU A 300 8.62 4.40 1.26
C LEU A 300 10.01 4.70 1.83
N GLY A 301 11.09 4.36 1.13
CA GLY A 301 12.45 4.52 1.65
C GLY A 301 12.93 5.94 1.72
N ASN A 302 12.49 6.80 0.80
CA ASN A 302 12.74 8.23 0.89
C ASN A 302 11.98 8.83 2.08
N LEU A 303 10.73 8.39 2.28
CA LEU A 303 9.86 8.89 3.32
C LEU A 303 10.33 8.50 4.73
N THR A 304 10.79 7.26 4.93
CA THR A 304 11.20 6.74 6.24
C THR A 304 12.73 6.76 6.46
N ALA A 305 13.49 7.45 5.62
CA ALA A 305 14.96 7.51 5.71
C ALA A 305 15.42 8.17 7.01
N VAL A 306 16.32 7.51 7.76
CA VAL A 306 16.99 8.09 8.93
C VAL A 306 18.35 8.69 8.51
N PRO A 307 18.71 9.90 8.95
CA PRO A 307 20.04 10.47 8.71
C PRO A 307 21.18 9.61 9.29
N PRO A 308 22.40 9.66 8.73
CA PRO A 308 22.83 10.53 7.63
C PRO A 308 22.46 9.97 6.24
N ARG A 309 22.04 10.86 5.34
CA ARG A 309 21.93 10.56 3.91
C ARG A 309 23.32 10.73 3.30
N ASN A 310 23.97 9.63 2.92
CA ASN A 310 25.26 9.73 2.24
C ASN A 310 25.01 9.86 0.73
N THR A 311 25.08 11.09 0.23
CA THR A 311 24.91 11.46 -1.18
C THR A 311 26.21 11.33 -1.99
N SER A 312 27.34 11.04 -1.34
CA SER A 312 28.66 11.03 -1.98
C SER A 312 29.06 9.67 -2.55
N ALA A 313 28.29 8.61 -2.27
CA ALA A 313 28.58 7.25 -2.71
C ALA A 313 27.57 6.80 -3.78
N ILE A 314 28.07 6.54 -4.99
CA ILE A 314 27.25 5.98 -6.08
C ILE A 314 26.57 4.71 -5.56
N CYS A 315 25.25 4.69 -5.74
CA CYS A 315 24.36 3.69 -5.19
C CYS A 315 24.11 2.55 -6.21
N SER A 316 25.07 2.32 -7.13
CA SER A 316 25.01 1.35 -8.22
C SER A 316 25.45 -0.08 -7.82
N GLY A 317 25.75 -0.30 -6.54
CA GLY A 317 26.32 -1.56 -6.03
C GLY A 317 25.73 -2.00 -4.69
N ASP A 318 26.33 -3.04 -4.11
CA ASP A 318 25.86 -3.60 -2.84
C ASP A 318 26.06 -2.60 -1.70
N CYS A 319 24.98 -2.29 -1.00
CA CYS A 319 25.05 -1.52 0.23
C CYS A 319 25.57 -2.42 1.36
N GLU A 320 26.25 -1.82 2.33
CA GLU A 320 26.53 -2.49 3.60
C GLU A 320 25.23 -3.06 4.20
N ALA A 321 25.32 -4.13 4.99
CA ALA A 321 24.14 -4.87 5.45
C ALA A 321 23.08 -3.99 6.16
N SER A 322 23.53 -2.94 6.87
CA SER A 322 22.71 -1.95 7.58
C SER A 322 22.14 -0.83 6.71
N LEU A 323 22.61 -0.69 5.47
CA LEU A 323 22.21 0.37 4.55
C LEU A 323 21.31 -0.18 3.43
N THR A 324 20.49 0.73 2.91
CA THR A 324 19.61 0.49 1.76
C THR A 324 19.82 1.61 0.75
N CYS A 325 19.84 1.24 -0.52
CA CYS A 325 19.94 2.18 -1.62
C CYS A 325 18.56 2.69 -2.01
N ILE A 326 18.37 4.00 -1.98
CA ILE A 326 17.10 4.66 -2.30
C ILE A 326 17.32 5.67 -3.43
N GLY A 327 16.36 5.76 -4.35
CA GLY A 327 16.32 6.79 -5.37
C GLY A 327 17.30 6.58 -6.53
N TRP A 328 17.96 5.41 -6.62
CA TRP A 328 18.84 5.13 -7.75
C TRP A 328 18.03 4.91 -9.02
N ARG A 329 18.27 5.78 -10.01
CA ARG A 329 17.65 5.79 -11.33
C ARG A 329 18.49 4.92 -12.26
N TYR A 330 17.97 3.75 -12.60
CA TYR A 330 18.62 2.79 -13.51
C TYR A 330 18.91 3.43 -14.88
N ASP A 331 20.02 3.02 -15.52
CA ASP A 331 20.54 3.57 -16.79
C ASP A 331 20.87 5.07 -16.82
N SER A 332 20.93 5.71 -15.65
CA SER A 332 21.38 7.10 -15.55
C SER A 332 22.84 7.19 -15.12
N THR A 333 23.60 8.08 -15.76
CA THR A 333 24.91 8.55 -15.27
C THR A 333 24.77 9.53 -14.09
N ASP A 334 23.52 9.86 -13.71
CA ASP A 334 23.19 10.75 -12.61
C ASP A 334 23.39 10.05 -11.25
N ASN A 335 24.15 10.69 -10.36
CA ASN A 335 24.42 10.23 -9.00
C ASN A 335 23.26 10.53 -8.03
N SER A 336 22.02 10.58 -8.52
CA SER A 336 20.85 11.01 -7.74
C SER A 336 20.38 10.01 -6.68
N GLY A 337 20.86 8.76 -6.71
CA GLY A 337 20.59 7.78 -5.66
C GLY A 337 21.48 7.97 -4.43
N TRP A 338 20.94 7.75 -3.23
CA TRP A 338 21.68 7.87 -1.97
C TRP A 338 21.51 6.63 -1.08
N ARG A 339 22.47 6.45 -0.17
CA ARG A 339 22.43 5.40 0.84
C ARG A 339 21.86 5.94 2.15
N THR A 340 20.98 5.19 2.78
CA THR A 340 20.41 5.52 4.09
C THR A 340 20.14 4.25 4.90
N MET A 341 20.12 4.37 6.22
CA MET A 341 19.51 3.35 7.05
C MET A 341 18.00 3.39 6.80
N SER A 342 17.45 2.30 6.27
CA SER A 342 16.01 2.13 6.07
C SER A 342 15.61 0.73 6.50
N THR A 343 14.48 0.64 7.19
CA THR A 343 13.87 -0.62 7.63
C THR A 343 13.12 -1.35 6.51
N ILE A 344 13.06 -0.77 5.31
CA ILE A 344 12.31 -1.32 4.19
C ILE A 344 13.05 -2.49 3.56
N ARG A 345 12.30 -3.56 3.34
CA ARG A 345 12.79 -4.80 2.75
C ARG A 345 11.79 -5.30 1.71
N PRO A 346 12.26 -5.74 0.53
CA PRO A 346 11.46 -6.55 -0.37
C PRO A 346 11.41 -7.98 0.16
N ALA A 347 10.21 -8.55 0.32
CA ALA A 347 10.04 -9.94 0.73
C ALA A 347 10.13 -10.89 -0.48
N GLY A 348 11.03 -11.88 -0.45
CA GLY A 348 11.04 -12.99 -1.42
C GLY A 348 12.39 -13.66 -1.66
N ARG A 349 12.39 -15.00 -1.73
CA ARG A 349 13.45 -15.86 -2.29
C ARG A 349 12.81 -16.90 -3.22
N SER A 350 13.57 -17.36 -4.22
CA SER A 350 13.19 -18.47 -5.12
C SER A 350 12.70 -19.70 -4.35
N ILE A 351 11.61 -20.30 -4.82
CA ILE A 351 11.36 -21.73 -4.67
C ILE A 351 12.44 -22.41 -5.51
N LYS A 352 13.43 -23.03 -4.86
CA LYS A 352 14.16 -24.11 -5.54
C LYS A 352 13.09 -25.12 -5.92
N ALA A 353 12.94 -25.37 -7.22
CA ALA A 353 12.10 -26.47 -7.69
C ALA A 353 12.47 -27.70 -6.86
N LEU A 354 11.50 -28.19 -6.08
CA LEU A 354 11.50 -29.58 -5.66
C LEU A 354 11.19 -30.36 -6.95
N GLY A 355 12.26 -30.67 -7.68
CA GLY A 355 12.25 -31.42 -8.93
C GLY A 355 13.49 -32.29 -8.93
N ASP A 356 13.25 -33.56 -8.62
CA ASP A 356 14.09 -34.77 -8.62
C ASP A 356 15.18 -34.92 -7.55
#